data_AF-A0A815G6M9-F1
#
_entry.id   AF-A0A815G6M9-F1
#
_cell.length_a   1.000
_cell.length_b   1.000
_cell.length_c   1.000
_cell.angle_alpha   90.00
_cell.angle_beta   90.00
_cell.angle_gamma   90.00
#
_symmetry.space_group_name_H-M   'P 1'
#
loop_
_entity.id
_entity.type
_entity.pdbx_description
1 polymer ?
#
loop_
_entity_poly.entity_id
_entity_poly.type
_entity_poly.pdbx_seq_one_letter_code
_entity_poly.pdbx_strand_id
1 'polypeptide(L)'
;MCTIMTICCDFWESSFGFDFRIYLPWEACVSTDQIIDSLQNSLLVFISYIIIFNTVVPISLSVSIEFIRLLQSQWIDWNIKMYHEPNNVPAQARTISLNEELGQVGHIFSDKTGILTQNIITFNKCSLRRKLYGYVTDQAGNEIQYPEKIPPTDYESAQTVNSKDDYLSKDEPDFRQTSMNVAQATDPLLLSLNNES
;
A
#
# COMPACT_ATOMS: atom_id res chain seq x y z
N MET A 1 -32.87 16.18 -14.44
CA MET A 1 -32.57 16.96 -13.21
C MET A 1 -33.22 18.33 -13.27
N CYS A 2 -32.84 19.23 -14.19
CA CYS A 2 -33.48 20.55 -14.28
C CYS A 2 -35.00 20.47 -14.57
N THR A 3 -35.45 19.56 -15.44
CA THR A 3 -36.89 19.35 -15.72
C THR A 3 -37.67 18.85 -14.51
N ILE A 4 -37.08 17.95 -13.72
CA ILE A 4 -37.66 17.44 -12.48
C ILE A 4 -37.72 18.55 -11.43
N MET A 5 -36.69 19.40 -11.35
CA MET A 5 -36.68 20.56 -10.45
C MET A 5 -37.71 21.61 -10.87
N THR A 6 -37.91 21.88 -12.16
CA THR A 6 -38.99 22.77 -12.64
C THR A 6 -40.36 22.24 -12.23
N ILE A 7 -40.63 20.94 -12.44
CA ILE A 7 -41.90 20.31 -12.03
C ILE A 7 -42.07 20.35 -10.51
N CYS A 8 -41.00 20.11 -9.74
CA CYS A 8 -41.03 20.22 -8.28
C CYS A 8 -41.24 21.66 -7.80
N CYS A 9 -40.67 22.65 -8.48
CA CYS A 9 -40.89 24.07 -8.19
C CYS A 9 -42.33 24.49 -8.50
N ASP A 10 -42.88 24.08 -9.65
CA ASP A 10 -44.28 24.31 -10.00
C ASP A 10 -45.23 23.65 -8.98
N PHE A 11 -44.91 22.41 -8.57
CA PHE A 11 -45.68 21.69 -7.56
C PHE A 11 -45.55 22.31 -6.15
N TRP A 12 -44.36 22.78 -5.78
CA TRP A 12 -44.11 23.47 -4.51
C TRP A 12 -44.82 24.82 -4.46
N GLU A 13 -44.80 25.58 -5.56
CA GLU A 13 -45.54 26.84 -5.69
C GLU A 13 -47.05 26.58 -5.63
N SER A 14 -47.53 25.53 -6.29
CA SER A 14 -48.93 25.13 -6.21
C SER A 14 -49.37 24.67 -4.82
N SER A 15 -48.46 24.09 -4.02
CA SER A 15 -48.79 23.49 -2.71
C SER A 15 -48.58 24.43 -1.52
N PHE A 16 -47.48 25.19 -1.52
CA PHE A 16 -47.11 26.10 -0.43
C PHE A 16 -47.06 27.57 -0.86
N GLY A 17 -46.93 27.84 -2.17
CA GLY A 17 -46.87 29.20 -2.70
C GLY A 17 -48.21 29.94 -2.61
N PHE A 18 -49.34 29.23 -2.56
CA PHE A 18 -50.66 29.86 -2.41
C PHE A 18 -50.79 30.64 -1.09
N ASP A 19 -50.29 30.09 0.01
CA ASP A 19 -50.32 30.74 1.33
C ASP A 19 -49.29 31.87 1.46
N PHE A 20 -48.13 31.75 0.79
CA PHE A 20 -47.07 32.75 0.85
C PHE A 20 -47.26 33.94 -0.11
N ARG A 21 -48.13 33.84 -1.13
CA ARG A 21 -48.47 34.95 -2.05
C ARG A 21 -49.04 36.17 -1.33
N ILE A 22 -49.65 35.98 -0.16
CA ILE A 22 -50.14 37.08 0.70
C ILE A 22 -49.01 37.86 1.36
N TYR A 23 -47.85 37.24 1.62
CA TYR A 23 -46.75 37.84 2.38
C TYR A 23 -45.66 38.45 1.49
N LEU A 24 -45.50 37.97 0.25
CA LEU A 24 -44.56 38.55 -0.74
C LEU A 24 -45.27 38.80 -2.08
N PRO A 25 -45.85 40.01 -2.29
CA PRO A 25 -46.41 40.39 -3.58
C PRO A 25 -45.28 40.76 -4.54
N TRP A 26 -44.73 39.78 -5.26
CA TRP A 26 -43.70 40.00 -6.30
C TRP A 26 -44.28 40.62 -7.60
N GLU A 27 -45.59 40.82 -7.66
CA GLU A 27 -46.33 41.36 -8.81
C GLU A 27 -46.19 42.90 -8.98
N ALA A 28 -45.57 43.62 -8.03
CA ALA A 28 -45.53 45.08 -8.07
C ALA A 28 -44.45 45.68 -9.02
N CYS A 29 -43.56 44.86 -9.58
CA CYS A 29 -42.39 45.35 -10.35
C CYS A 29 -42.36 44.92 -11.84
N VAL A 30 -43.34 44.14 -12.32
CA VAL A 30 -43.36 43.65 -13.72
C VAL A 30 -44.67 44.06 -14.39
N SER A 31 -44.59 45.04 -15.27
CA SER A 31 -45.72 45.62 -15.98
C SER A 31 -46.23 44.68 -17.09
N THR A 32 -47.31 43.94 -16.79
CA THR A 32 -48.40 43.49 -17.69
C THR A 32 -48.09 43.38 -19.20
N ASP A 33 -47.48 42.27 -19.62
CA ASP A 33 -47.77 41.59 -20.91
C ASP A 33 -47.87 40.06 -20.67
N GLN A 34 -49.06 39.61 -20.29
CA GLN A 34 -49.31 38.36 -19.53
C GLN A 34 -48.84 37.03 -20.16
N ILE A 35 -48.55 36.98 -21.46
CA ILE A 35 -48.19 35.72 -22.15
C ILE A 35 -46.67 35.62 -22.38
N ILE A 36 -46.03 36.73 -22.76
CA ILE A 36 -44.59 36.76 -23.05
C ILE A 36 -43.79 36.72 -21.74
N ASP A 37 -44.31 37.33 -20.68
CA ASP A 37 -43.67 37.40 -19.36
C ASP A 37 -43.61 36.03 -18.66
N SER A 38 -44.63 35.18 -18.84
CA SER A 38 -44.68 33.85 -18.21
C SER A 38 -43.61 32.90 -18.74
N LEU A 39 -43.38 32.91 -20.05
CA LEU A 39 -42.35 32.11 -20.71
C LEU A 39 -40.95 32.63 -20.36
N GLN A 40 -40.77 33.95 -20.31
CA GLN A 40 -39.52 34.57 -19.90
C GLN A 40 -39.15 34.23 -18.45
N ASN A 41 -40.12 34.31 -17.52
CA ASN A 41 -39.87 33.95 -16.13
C ASN A 41 -39.50 32.47 -15.97
N SER A 42 -40.25 31.57 -16.62
CA SER A 42 -39.95 30.13 -16.60
C SER A 42 -38.55 29.82 -17.18
N LEU A 43 -38.19 30.48 -18.29
CA LEU A 43 -36.85 30.37 -18.87
C LEU A 43 -35.75 30.94 -17.97
N LEU A 44 -35.97 32.07 -17.32
CA LEU A 44 -35.01 32.67 -16.38
C LEU A 44 -34.77 31.76 -15.17
N VAL A 45 -35.84 31.19 -14.62
CA VAL A 45 -35.76 30.21 -13.53
C VAL A 45 -35.03 28.95 -13.98
N PHE A 46 -35.33 28.44 -15.18
CA PHE A 46 -34.64 27.28 -15.76
C PHE A 46 -33.14 27.53 -15.99
N ILE A 47 -32.77 28.68 -16.55
CA ILE A 47 -31.38 29.09 -16.76
C ILE A 47 -30.65 29.28 -15.43
N SER A 48 -31.31 29.88 -14.43
CA SER A 48 -30.77 30.04 -13.08
C SER A 48 -30.42 28.69 -12.45
N TYR A 49 -31.31 27.70 -12.54
CA TYR A 49 -31.02 26.35 -12.04
C TYR A 49 -29.92 25.66 -12.83
N ILE A 50 -29.83 25.84 -14.15
CA ILE A 50 -28.71 25.32 -14.95
C ILE A 50 -27.37 25.88 -14.44
N ILE A 51 -27.29 27.18 -14.18
CA ILE A 51 -26.06 27.83 -13.69
C ILE A 51 -25.68 27.29 -12.30
N ILE A 52 -26.65 27.13 -11.41
CA ILE A 52 -26.44 26.56 -10.06
C ILE A 52 -25.98 25.11 -10.15
N PHE A 53 -26.62 24.26 -10.96
CA PHE A 53 -26.23 22.85 -11.07
C PHE A 53 -24.89 22.65 -11.78
N ASN A 54 -24.59 23.46 -12.80
CA ASN A 54 -23.32 23.39 -13.51
C ASN A 54 -22.14 23.78 -12.61
N THR A 55 -22.35 24.57 -11.55
CA THR A 55 -21.29 24.87 -10.58
C THR A 55 -21.23 23.85 -9.44
N VAL A 56 -22.38 23.36 -8.96
CA VAL A 56 -22.43 22.39 -7.85
C VAL A 56 -21.87 21.02 -8.25
N VAL A 57 -22.21 20.52 -9.44
CA VAL A 57 -21.76 19.17 -9.89
C VAL A 57 -20.21 19.06 -9.94
N PRO A 58 -19.46 19.95 -10.61
CA PRO A 58 -18.00 19.85 -10.68
C PRO A 58 -17.30 20.15 -9.36
N ILE A 59 -17.81 21.12 -8.59
CA ILE A 59 -17.20 21.48 -7.29
C ILE A 59 -17.41 20.33 -6.30
N SER A 60 -18.64 19.80 -6.19
CA SER A 60 -18.95 18.71 -5.27
C SER A 60 -18.23 17.42 -5.64
N LEU A 61 -18.20 17.05 -6.91
CA LEU A 61 -17.60 15.79 -7.35
C LEU A 61 -16.08 15.79 -7.15
N SER A 62 -15.41 16.90 -7.49
CA SER A 62 -13.95 17.01 -7.34
C SER A 62 -13.54 16.93 -5.87
N VAL A 63 -14.20 17.71 -5.00
CA VAL A 63 -13.91 17.72 -3.56
C VAL A 63 -14.24 16.36 -2.92
N SER A 64 -15.32 15.70 -3.36
CA SER A 64 -15.70 14.39 -2.82
C SER A 64 -14.67 13.31 -3.17
N ILE A 65 -14.15 13.30 -4.40
CA ILE A 65 -13.11 12.34 -4.81
C ILE A 65 -11.84 12.57 -4.00
N GLU A 66 -11.40 13.82 -3.83
CA GLU A 66 -10.25 14.14 -2.98
C GLU A 66 -10.46 13.69 -1.53
N PHE A 67 -11.66 13.91 -0.98
CA PHE A 67 -11.99 13.46 0.38
C PHE A 67 -11.99 11.94 0.52
N ILE A 68 -12.52 11.20 -0.46
CA ILE A 68 -12.48 9.74 -0.47
C ILE A 68 -11.03 9.25 -0.50
N ARG A 69 -10.19 9.85 -1.34
CA ARG A 69 -8.76 9.46 -1.42
C ARG A 69 -8.03 9.75 -0.11
N LEU A 70 -8.33 10.86 0.56
CA LEU A 70 -7.81 11.17 1.90
C LEU A 70 -8.18 10.10 2.91
N LEU A 71 -9.46 9.71 2.96
CA LEU A 71 -9.92 8.66 3.86
C LEU A 71 -9.26 7.32 3.58
N GLN A 72 -9.14 6.94 2.31
CA GLN A 72 -8.48 5.68 1.92
C GLN A 72 -7.00 5.68 2.30
N SER A 73 -6.29 6.80 2.09
CA SER A 73 -4.89 6.97 2.50
C SER A 73 -4.74 6.79 4.01
N GLN A 74 -5.61 7.44 4.80
CA GLN A 74 -5.60 7.32 6.26
C GLN A 74 -5.90 5.90 6.73
N TRP A 75 -6.75 5.18 6.00
CA TRP A 75 -7.09 3.80 6.35
C TRP A 75 -5.89 2.85 6.17
N ILE A 76 -5.02 3.10 5.20
CA ILE A 76 -3.77 2.33 5.02
C ILE A 76 -2.83 2.60 6.19
N ASP A 77 -2.68 3.86 6.60
CA ASP A 77 -1.79 4.24 7.71
C ASP A 77 -2.24 3.64 9.05
N TRP A 78 -3.55 3.43 9.24
CA TRP A 78 -4.10 2.79 10.44
C TRP A 78 -4.09 1.25 10.41
N ASN A 79 -3.59 0.64 9.34
CA ASN A 79 -3.62 -0.81 9.21
C ASN A 79 -2.52 -1.50 10.03
N ILE A 80 -2.92 -2.15 11.13
CA ILE A 80 -2.00 -2.90 12.02
C ILE A 80 -1.25 -4.04 11.32
N LYS A 81 -1.81 -4.64 10.25
CA LYS A 81 -1.14 -5.77 9.56
C LYS A 81 0.09 -5.34 8.77
N MET A 82 0.22 -4.06 8.43
CA MET A 82 1.36 -3.51 7.70
C MET A 82 2.34 -2.78 8.62
N TYR A 83 2.23 -2.99 9.93
CA TYR A 83 3.14 -2.42 10.92
C TYR A 83 4.34 -3.32 11.16
N HIS A 84 5.55 -2.76 11.03
CA HIS A 84 6.80 -3.49 11.21
C HIS A 84 7.32 -3.34 12.64
N GLU A 85 7.02 -4.33 13.49
CA GLU A 85 7.29 -4.33 14.93
C GLU A 85 8.77 -4.10 15.32
N PRO A 86 9.78 -4.79 14.72
CA PRO A 86 11.16 -4.66 15.22
C PRO A 86 11.79 -3.30 14.96
N ASN A 87 11.30 -2.55 13.97
CA ASN A 87 11.77 -1.18 13.69
C ASN A 87 10.77 -0.10 14.09
N ASN A 88 9.60 -0.47 14.64
CA ASN A 88 8.51 0.45 14.98
C ASN A 88 8.14 1.40 13.81
N VAL A 89 8.00 0.84 12.61
CA VAL A 89 7.67 1.60 11.40
C VAL A 89 6.27 1.20 10.90
N PRO A 90 5.28 2.12 10.93
CA PRO A 90 3.99 1.89 10.28
C PRO A 90 4.10 2.08 8.76
N ALA A 91 3.17 1.48 8.02
CA ALA A 91 2.95 1.87 6.63
C ALA A 91 2.51 3.33 6.56
N GLN A 92 3.09 4.09 5.64
CA GLN A 92 2.79 5.51 5.46
C GLN A 92 2.55 5.82 3.99
N ALA A 93 1.32 6.19 3.66
CA ALA A 93 0.94 6.66 2.34
C ALA A 93 1.33 8.14 2.18
N ARG A 94 2.43 8.41 1.47
CA ARG A 94 2.95 9.78 1.24
C ARG A 94 2.23 10.52 0.12
N THR A 95 1.47 9.82 -0.72
CA THR A 95 0.79 10.39 -1.89
C THR A 95 -0.63 9.85 -1.98
N ILE A 96 -1.59 10.75 -1.78
CA ILE A 96 -3.01 10.43 -1.65
C ILE A 96 -3.62 9.99 -2.99
N SER A 97 -3.14 10.56 -4.11
CA SER A 97 -3.66 10.28 -5.45
C SER A 97 -3.27 8.91 -6.01
N LEU A 98 -2.21 8.29 -5.50
CA LEU A 98 -1.66 7.04 -6.04
C LEU A 98 -2.42 5.80 -5.56
N ASN A 99 -3.27 5.93 -4.55
CA ASN A 99 -3.92 4.78 -3.91
C ASN A 99 -4.79 3.96 -4.89
N GLU A 100 -5.47 4.64 -5.83
CA GLU A 100 -6.27 4.00 -6.87
C GLU A 100 -5.40 3.28 -7.92
N GLU A 101 -4.22 3.84 -8.22
CA GLU A 101 -3.28 3.26 -9.18
C GLU A 101 -2.60 2.00 -8.63
N LEU A 102 -2.41 1.90 -7.30
CA LEU A 102 -1.88 0.70 -6.66
C LEU A 102 -2.75 -0.54 -6.96
N GLY A 103 -4.07 -0.37 -7.09
CA GLY A 103 -4.99 -1.45 -7.47
C GLY A 103 -4.90 -1.88 -8.93
N GLN A 104 -4.20 -1.12 -9.77
CA GLN A 104 -4.07 -1.35 -11.21
C GLN A 104 -2.64 -1.75 -11.62
N VAL A 105 -1.73 -1.97 -10.66
CA VAL A 105 -0.35 -2.38 -10.94
C VAL A 105 -0.31 -3.79 -11.52
N GLY A 106 0.22 -3.92 -12.74
CA GLY A 106 0.40 -5.21 -13.43
C GLY A 106 1.81 -5.82 -13.35
N HIS A 107 2.82 -5.02 -13.02
CA HIS A 107 4.21 -5.48 -12.93
C HIS A 107 4.91 -4.86 -11.72
N ILE A 108 5.65 -5.68 -10.97
CA ILE A 108 6.43 -5.24 -9.80
C ILE A 108 7.91 -5.39 -10.15
N PHE A 109 8.64 -4.27 -10.16
CA PHE A 109 10.10 -4.29 -10.22
C PHE A 109 10.63 -4.25 -8.79
N SER A 110 11.41 -5.27 -8.41
CA SER A 110 12.00 -5.36 -7.08
C SER A 110 13.52 -5.34 -7.18
N ASP A 111 14.16 -4.57 -6.32
CA ASP A 111 15.61 -4.64 -6.12
C ASP A 111 15.98 -5.91 -5.34
N LYS A 112 17.20 -6.41 -5.59
CA LYS A 112 17.69 -7.64 -4.93
C LYS A 112 18.14 -7.36 -3.49
N THR A 113 19.03 -6.40 -3.32
CA THR A 113 19.65 -6.11 -2.02
C THR A 113 18.82 -5.09 -1.24
N GLY A 114 18.52 -5.38 0.03
CA GLY A 114 17.75 -4.48 0.88
C GLY A 114 16.22 -4.58 0.74
N ILE A 115 15.71 -5.21 -0.33
CA ILE A 115 14.29 -5.57 -0.48
C ILE A 115 14.11 -7.08 -0.37
N LEU A 116 14.65 -7.85 -1.32
CA LEU A 116 14.48 -9.31 -1.31
C LEU A 116 15.37 -10.00 -0.28
N THR A 117 16.58 -9.48 -0.09
CA THR A 117 17.54 -10.02 0.88
C THR A 117 17.98 -8.97 1.87
N GLN A 118 17.97 -9.33 3.15
CA GLN A 118 18.69 -8.58 4.18
C GLN A 118 20.20 -8.63 3.90
N ASN A 119 20.93 -7.58 4.28
CA ASN A 119 22.38 -7.51 4.09
C ASN A 119 23.13 -8.34 5.16
N ILE A 120 22.79 -9.63 5.25
CA ILE A 120 23.37 -10.59 6.20
C ILE A 120 23.59 -11.89 5.45
N ILE A 121 24.82 -12.41 5.50
CA ILE A 121 25.20 -13.68 4.86
C ILE A 121 25.42 -14.69 5.97
N THR A 122 24.53 -15.69 6.06
CA THR A 122 24.63 -16.77 7.03
C THR A 122 25.15 -18.03 6.35
N PHE A 123 26.21 -18.62 6.91
CA PHE A 123 26.68 -19.92 6.48
C PHE A 123 25.68 -21.00 6.91
N ASN A 124 25.06 -21.68 5.96
CA ASN A 124 24.00 -22.66 6.22
C ASN A 124 24.53 -24.10 6.17
N LYS A 125 25.19 -24.49 5.07
CA LYS A 125 25.68 -25.86 4.84
C LYS A 125 27.00 -25.87 4.07
N CYS A 126 27.78 -26.92 4.27
CA CYS A 126 28.88 -27.30 3.39
C CYS A 126 28.95 -28.81 3.21
N SER A 127 29.58 -29.25 2.13
CA SER A 127 29.88 -30.66 1.92
C SER A 127 31.40 -30.84 1.92
N LEU A 128 31.91 -31.69 2.82
CA LEU A 128 33.30 -32.10 2.82
C LEU A 128 33.39 -33.61 2.66
N ARG A 129 34.22 -34.08 1.71
CA ARG A 129 34.52 -35.50 1.51
C ARG A 129 33.25 -36.39 1.45
N ARG A 130 32.22 -35.94 0.72
CA ARG A 130 30.90 -36.61 0.58
C ARG A 130 30.06 -36.68 1.86
N LYS A 131 30.42 -35.93 2.91
CA LYS A 131 29.59 -35.73 4.11
C LYS A 131 29.02 -34.32 4.09
N LEU A 132 27.70 -34.22 4.19
CA LEU A 132 26.98 -32.94 4.28
C LEU A 132 26.95 -32.49 5.74
N TYR A 133 27.40 -31.26 5.96
CA TYR A 133 27.39 -30.57 7.24
C TYR A 133 26.43 -29.38 7.15
N GLY A 134 25.63 -29.19 8.19
CA GLY A 134 24.63 -28.14 8.27
C GLY A 134 23.28 -28.69 8.70
N TYR A 135 22.58 -27.93 9.53
CA TYR A 135 21.27 -28.30 10.05
C TYR A 135 20.21 -28.01 9.00
N VAL A 136 19.24 -28.91 8.86
CA VAL A 136 18.10 -28.69 7.97
C VAL A 136 16.86 -28.66 8.77
N THR A 137 16.36 -27.46 8.89
CA THR A 137 15.10 -27.20 9.52
C THR A 137 14.00 -27.54 8.52
N ASP A 138 13.08 -28.42 8.92
CA ASP A 138 11.81 -28.61 8.19
C ASP A 138 10.97 -27.32 8.26
N GLN A 139 9.91 -27.22 7.46
CA GLN A 139 8.91 -26.15 7.52
C GLN A 139 8.31 -25.97 8.93
N ALA A 140 8.44 -26.97 9.80
CA ALA A 140 7.97 -26.99 11.18
C ALA A 140 9.04 -26.60 12.24
N GLY A 141 10.28 -26.23 11.86
CA GLY A 141 11.30 -25.84 12.84
C GLY A 141 12.14 -27.00 13.40
N ASN A 142 11.88 -28.24 12.98
CA ASN A 142 12.56 -29.43 13.51
C ASN A 142 13.89 -29.69 12.78
N GLU A 143 14.93 -30.02 13.54
CA GLU A 143 16.23 -30.46 12.98
C GLU A 143 16.08 -31.83 12.30
N ILE A 144 16.12 -31.84 10.97
CA ILE A 144 16.14 -33.08 10.19
C ILE A 144 17.58 -33.58 10.13
N GLN A 145 17.85 -34.70 10.79
CA GLN A 145 19.11 -35.41 10.66
C GLN A 145 19.15 -36.14 9.32
N TYR A 146 20.03 -35.71 8.41
CA TYR A 146 20.25 -36.42 7.15
C TYR A 146 20.82 -37.82 7.40
N PRO A 147 20.43 -38.83 6.59
CA PRO A 147 21.15 -40.09 6.60
C PRO A 147 22.62 -39.84 6.24
N GLU A 148 23.53 -40.39 7.03
CA GLU A 148 24.99 -40.21 6.94
C GLU A 148 25.59 -40.60 5.57
N LYS A 149 24.80 -41.19 4.67
CA LYS A 149 25.18 -41.54 3.30
C LYS A 149 24.19 -40.97 2.30
N ILE A 150 24.67 -40.03 1.49
CA ILE A 150 24.00 -39.61 0.26
C ILE A 150 24.20 -40.75 -0.76
N PRO A 151 23.14 -41.29 -1.41
CA PRO A 151 23.32 -42.15 -2.57
C PRO A 151 24.10 -41.38 -3.67
N PRO A 152 24.86 -42.06 -4.54
CA PRO A 152 25.60 -41.36 -5.59
C PRO A 152 24.59 -40.62 -6.47
N THR A 153 24.61 -39.30 -6.43
CA THR A 153 23.88 -38.47 -7.38
C THR A 153 24.91 -37.92 -8.35
N ASP A 154 24.63 -38.11 -9.64
CA ASP A 154 25.53 -37.87 -10.77
C ASP A 154 25.75 -36.36 -11.06
N TYR A 155 26.31 -35.63 -10.11
CA TYR A 155 26.82 -34.27 -10.35
C TYR A 155 28.32 -34.29 -10.60
N GLU A 156 28.72 -34.91 -11.72
CA GLU A 156 30.01 -34.64 -12.36
C GLU A 156 29.96 -33.25 -13.02
N SER A 157 30.12 -32.17 -12.24
CA SER A 157 30.59 -30.88 -12.76
C SER A 157 30.91 -29.88 -11.63
N ALA A 158 31.84 -30.24 -10.76
CA ALA A 158 32.64 -29.26 -10.05
C ALA A 158 34.11 -29.64 -10.27
N GLN A 159 34.78 -28.85 -11.10
CA GLN A 159 36.18 -29.02 -11.47
C GLN A 159 37.06 -29.25 -10.24
N THR A 160 37.77 -30.37 -10.26
CA THR A 160 38.82 -30.72 -9.30
C THR A 160 39.92 -29.66 -9.34
N VAL A 161 39.94 -28.76 -8.34
CA VAL A 161 41.18 -28.09 -7.96
C VAL A 161 42.06 -29.16 -7.33
N ASN A 162 43.03 -29.63 -8.11
CA ASN A 162 44.06 -30.54 -7.65
C ASN A 162 44.90 -29.84 -6.57
N SER A 163 44.71 -30.25 -5.32
CA SER A 163 45.75 -30.20 -4.31
C SER A 163 45.65 -31.49 -3.51
N LYS A 164 46.36 -32.50 -4.00
CA LYS A 164 46.88 -33.54 -3.12
C LYS A 164 47.94 -32.86 -2.26
N ASP A 165 48.01 -33.30 -1.01
CA ASP A 165 49.06 -32.97 -0.03
C ASP A 165 48.82 -31.65 0.72
N ASP A 166 47.90 -31.64 1.68
CA ASP A 166 48.23 -31.45 3.10
C ASP A 166 46.96 -31.61 3.95
N TYR A 167 47.09 -31.71 5.28
CA TYR A 167 45.97 -31.79 6.26
C TYR A 167 45.31 -33.16 6.44
N LEU A 168 46.12 -34.21 6.57
CA LEU A 168 45.75 -35.31 7.48
C LEU A 168 46.40 -35.05 8.85
N SER A 169 45.83 -34.13 9.64
CA SER A 169 45.96 -34.18 11.09
C SER A 169 44.84 -33.40 11.77
N LYS A 170 44.15 -34.12 12.67
CA LYS A 170 43.42 -33.69 13.87
C LYS A 170 42.97 -32.22 13.90
N ASP A 171 41.66 -32.02 13.74
CA ASP A 171 40.77 -31.54 14.80
C ASP A 171 39.38 -31.36 14.19
N GLU A 172 38.35 -31.88 14.88
CA GLU A 172 36.96 -31.71 14.46
C GLU A 172 36.55 -30.26 14.76
N PRO A 173 36.25 -29.40 13.76
CA PRO A 173 35.93 -28.01 14.04
C PRO A 173 34.54 -27.93 14.68
N ASP A 174 34.49 -27.44 15.92
CA ASP A 174 33.24 -27.22 16.66
C ASP A 174 32.50 -26.01 16.10
N PHE A 175 31.66 -26.26 15.10
CA PHE A 175 30.87 -25.26 14.37
C PHE A 175 29.93 -24.44 15.27
N ARG A 176 29.57 -24.92 16.48
CA ARG A 176 28.70 -24.18 17.41
C ARG A 176 29.38 -22.94 17.99
N GLN A 177 30.69 -22.98 18.19
CA GLN A 177 31.45 -21.82 18.67
C GLN A 177 31.69 -20.80 17.56
N THR A 178 31.93 -21.24 16.33
CA THR A 178 32.12 -20.31 15.20
C THR A 178 30.84 -19.56 14.85
N SER A 179 29.67 -20.21 14.92
CA SER A 179 28.38 -19.52 14.70
C SER A 179 28.05 -18.51 15.81
N MET A 180 28.36 -18.80 17.08
CA MET A 180 28.17 -17.84 18.19
C MET A 180 29.13 -16.64 18.08
N ASN A 181 30.40 -16.86 17.72
CA ASN A 181 31.38 -15.78 17.59
C ASN A 181 31.10 -14.87 16.39
N VAL A 182 30.57 -15.39 15.29
CA VAL A 182 30.16 -14.56 14.14
C VAL A 182 28.89 -13.77 14.44
N ALA A 183 27.92 -14.35 15.16
CA ALA A 183 26.72 -13.63 15.60
C ALA A 183 27.06 -12.47 16.56
N GLN A 184 27.97 -12.67 17.51
CA GLN A 184 28.45 -11.62 18.42
C GLN A 184 29.28 -10.53 17.71
N ALA A 185 29.97 -10.85 16.61
CA ALA A 185 30.71 -9.87 15.81
C ALA A 185 29.80 -9.02 14.90
N THR A 186 28.54 -9.44 14.68
CA THR A 186 27.57 -8.73 13.84
C THR A 186 26.57 -7.86 14.62
N ASP A 187 26.62 -7.85 15.96
CA ASP A 187 25.74 -6.99 16.77
C ASP A 187 26.13 -5.50 16.63
N PRO A 188 25.24 -4.64 16.09
CA PRO A 188 25.54 -3.22 15.88
C PRO A 188 25.75 -2.42 17.19
N LEU A 189 25.39 -2.98 18.35
CA LEU A 189 25.59 -2.35 19.67
C LEU A 189 26.98 -2.59 20.28
N LEU A 190 27.75 -3.59 19.83
CA LEU A 190 29.13 -3.81 20.31
C LEU A 190 30.18 -3.07 19.48
N LEU A 191 29.87 -2.70 18.24
CA LEU A 191 30.74 -1.88 17.39
C LEU A 191 30.82 -0.41 17.83
N SER A 192 29.85 0.09 18.61
CA SER A 192 29.90 1.45 19.17
C SER A 192 30.73 1.55 20.46
N LEU A 193 30.91 0.46 21.22
CA LEU A 193 31.67 0.48 22.47
C LEU A 193 33.19 0.31 22.29
N ASN A 194 33.65 -0.27 21.17
CA ASN A 194 35.07 -0.47 20.89
C ASN A 194 35.73 0.70 20.11
N ASN A 195 34.98 1.77 19.81
CA ASN A 195 35.50 2.97 19.13
C ASN A 195 35.67 4.18 20.06
N GLU A 196 35.50 4.00 21.39
CA GLU A 196 35.72 5.03 22.42
C GLU A 196 36.80 4.62 23.45
N SER A 197 37.87 3.94 23.01
CA SER A 197 39.10 3.80 23.80
C SER A 197 40.34 4.12 22.96
#